data_AF-A0A7K3DMU9-F1
#
_entry.id   AF-A0A7K3DMU9-F1
#
_cell.length_a   1.000
_cell.length_b   1.000
_cell.length_c   1.000
_cell.angle_alpha   90.00
_cell.angle_beta   90.00
_cell.angle_gamma   90.00
#
_symmetry.space_group_name_H-M   'P 1'
#
loop_
_entity.id
_entity.type
_entity.pdbx_description
1 polymer ?
#
loop_
_entity_poly.entity_id
_entity_poly.type
_entity_poly.pdbx_seq_one_letter_code
_entity_poly.pdbx_strand_id
1 'polypeptide(L)' 'MCVRCDEMTDDPVVVSEVHQNSGPGWNVYACRACAPYYPPLPDVLDLLPGRRGEGEAGP' A
#
# COMPACT_ATOMS: atom_id res chain seq x y z
N MET A 1 -1.13 -12.60 12.96
CA MET A 1 -2.22 -11.85 13.62
C MET A 1 -2.91 -10.98 12.60
N CYS A 2 -4.24 -11.08 12.50
CA CYS A 2 -5.06 -10.28 11.60
C CYS A 2 -5.52 -9.00 12.30
N VAL A 3 -5.30 -7.82 11.71
CA VAL A 3 -5.68 -6.53 12.30
C VAL A 3 -7.21 -6.33 12.43
N ARG A 4 -8.02 -7.13 11.73
CA ARG A 4 -9.49 -7.03 11.76
C ARG A 4 -10.17 -7.93 12.78
N CYS A 5 -9.72 -9.17 12.88
CA CYS A 5 -10.38 -10.22 13.68
C CYS A 5 -9.50 -10.80 14.78
N ASP A 6 -8.29 -10.25 14.97
CA ASP A 6 -7.31 -10.59 16.00
C ASP A 6 -6.75 -12.03 15.97
N GLU A 7 -7.30 -12.91 15.15
CA GLU A 7 -6.83 -14.28 14.97
C GLU A 7 -5.43 -14.38 14.35
N MET A 8 -4.68 -15.41 14.75
CA MET A 8 -3.43 -15.78 14.08
C MET A 8 -3.71 -16.47 12.75
N THR A 9 -2.83 -16.28 11.78
CA THR A 9 -2.97 -16.83 10.44
C THR A 9 -1.59 -17.12 9.87
N ASP A 10 -1.48 -18.26 9.18
CA ASP A 10 -0.25 -18.67 8.48
C ASP A 10 -0.15 -18.03 7.08
N ASP A 11 -1.24 -17.42 6.59
CA ASP A 11 -1.32 -16.74 5.29
C ASP A 11 -1.65 -15.23 5.43
N PRO A 12 -0.75 -14.41 6.01
CA PRO A 12 -0.99 -12.99 6.17
C PRO A 12 -0.90 -12.24 4.83
N VAL A 13 -1.81 -11.29 4.62
CA VAL A 13 -1.85 -10.38 3.47
C VAL A 13 -1.58 -8.96 3.96
N VAL A 14 -0.68 -8.23 3.31
CA VAL A 14 -0.44 -6.81 3.63
C VAL A 14 -1.63 -5.99 3.13
N VAL A 15 -2.21 -5.18 4.01
CA VAL A 15 -3.38 -4.34 3.71
C VAL A 15 -3.13 -2.85 3.91
N SER A 16 -2.04 -2.49 4.59
CA SER A 16 -1.60 -1.10 4.74
C SER A 16 -0.11 -1.08 5.10
N GLU A 17 0.57 0.00 4.74
CA GLU A 17 1.95 0.27 5.13
C GLU A 17 1.97 1.56 5.95
N VAL A 18 2.59 1.51 7.12
CA VAL A 18 2.71 2.67 7.99
C VAL A 18 4.09 3.29 7.78
N HIS A 19 4.11 4.45 7.14
CA HIS A 19 5.31 5.28 7.06
C HIS A 19 5.45 6.12 8.34
N GLN A 20 6.69 6.30 8.79
CA GLN A 20 7.02 7.06 9.99
C GLN A 20 7.97 8.20 9.64
N ASN A 21 7.87 9.30 10.38
CA ASN A 21 8.77 10.44 10.24
C ASN A 21 10.20 10.14 10.75
N SER A 22 10.37 9.07 11.53
CA SER A 22 11.66 8.60 12.02
C SER A 22 11.67 7.09 12.22
N GLY A 23 12.77 6.43 11.84
CA GLY A 23 12.89 4.98 11.89
C GLY A 23 12.19 4.27 10.71
N PRO A 24 12.33 2.94 10.61
CA PRO A 24 11.64 2.16 9.59
C PRO A 24 10.13 2.14 9.85
N GLY A 25 9.36 2.21 8.77
CA GLY A 25 7.92 1.93 8.81
C GLY A 25 7.62 0.45 9.07
N TRP A 26 6.34 0.09 9.07
CA TRP A 26 5.92 -1.31 9.23
C TRP A 26 4.68 -1.65 8.41
N ASN A 27 4.49 -2.94 8.17
CA ASN A 27 3.35 -3.48 7.43
C ASN A 27 2.21 -3.83 8.38
N VAL A 28 0.98 -3.57 7.94
CA VAL A 28 -0.26 -4.00 8.59
C VAL A 28 -0.80 -5.20 7.83
N TYR A 29 -1.13 -6.26 8.56
CA TYR A 29 -1.54 -7.54 8.00
C TYR A 29 -2.99 -7.90 8.33
N ALA A 30 -3.67 -8.56 7.39
CA ALA A 30 -4.96 -9.22 7.59
C ALA A 30 -4.91 -10.68 7.13
N CYS A 31 -5.79 -11.54 7.64
CA CYS A 31 -5.98 -12.88 7.07
C CYS A 31 -6.68 -12.80 5.70
N ARG A 32 -6.56 -13.85 4.88
CA ARG A 32 -7.17 -13.87 3.54
C ARG A 32 -8.68 -13.62 3.51
N ALA A 33 -9.41 -14.08 4.52
CA ALA A 33 -10.85 -13.82 4.62
C ALA A 33 -11.17 -12.35 4.89
N CYS A 34 -10.27 -11.63 5.56
CA CYS A 34 -10.47 -10.24 5.96
C CYS A 34 -9.82 -9.23 5.00
N ALA A 35 -8.83 -9.63 4.21
CA ALA A 35 -8.13 -8.77 3.27
C ALA A 35 -9.07 -8.02 2.28
N PRO A 36 -10.14 -8.63 1.73
CA PRO A 36 -11.05 -7.93 0.80
C PRO A 36 -11.82 -6.75 1.38
N TYR A 37 -11.83 -6.57 2.71
CA TYR A 37 -12.47 -5.41 3.35
C TYR A 37 -11.59 -4.16 3.38
N TYR A 38 -10.34 -4.26 2.93
CA TYR A 38 -9.40 -3.14 2.83
C TYR A 38 -9.25 -2.71 1.37
N PRO A 39 -9.05 -1.41 1.10
CA PRO A 39 -8.70 -0.97 -0.24
C PRO A 39 -7.38 -1.62 -0.67
N PRO A 40 -7.21 -1.91 -1.97
CA PRO A 40 -5.92 -2.36 -2.50
C PRO A 40 -4.85 -1.30 -2.22
N LEU A 41 -3.63 -1.76 -1.92
CA LEU A 41 -2.50 -0.85 -1.79
C LEU A 41 -2.27 -0.15 -3.14
N PRO A 42 -2.16 1.19 -3.15
CA PRO A 42 -1.83 1.90 -4.38
C PRO A 42 -0.45 1.49 -4.87
N ASP A 43 -0.29 1.32 -6.17
CA ASP A 43 1.02 1.09 -6.77
C ASP A 43 1.87 2.37 -6.61
N VAL A 44 3.15 2.21 -6.28
CA VAL A 44 4.08 3.34 -6.16
C VAL A 44 4.16 4.18 -7.43
N LEU A 45 3.96 3.57 -8.61
CA LEU A 45 3.93 4.26 -9.90
C LEU A 45 2.69 5.14 -10.06
N ASP A 46 1.56 4.74 -9.48
CA ASP A 46 0.32 5.54 -9.51
C ASP A 46 0.42 6.80 -8.63
N LEU A 47 1.30 6.78 -7.64
CA LEU A 47 1.51 7.88 -6.69
C LEU A 47 2.51 8.93 -7.19
N LEU A 48 3.29 8.63 -8.24
CA LEU A 48 4.24 9.58 -8.80
C LEU A 48 3.50 10.66 -9.61
N PRO A 49 3.63 11.96 -9.28
CA PRO A 49 3.05 13.00 -10.10
C PRO A 49 3.71 12.96 -11.49
N GLY A 50 2.90 12.66 -12.50
CA GLY A 50 3.40 12.49 -13.87
C GLY A 50 4.09 13.75 -14.39
N ARG A 51 5.31 13.59 -14.91
CA ARG A 51 5.94 14.49 -15.88
C ARG A 51 5.09 14.57 -17.15
N ARG A 52 4.00 15.34 -17.13
CA ARG A 52 3.25 15.69 -18.35
C ARG A 52 4.06 16.69 -19.15
N GLY A 53 4.82 16.15 -20.11
CA GLY A 53 5.22 16.77 -21.37
C GLY A 53 5.79 18.18 -21.36
N GLU A 54 7.11 18.29 -21.30
CA GLU A 54 7.85 19.44 -21.83
C GLU A 54 9.04 18.90 -22.62
N GLY A 55 8.95 19.01 -23.95
CA GLY A 55 9.94 18.50 -24.90
C GLY A 55 9.45 18.73 -26.33
N GLU A 56 9.55 19.99 -26.76
CA GLU A 56 9.60 20.51 -28.12
C GLU A 56 8.65 19.97 -29.20
N ALA A 57 7.66 20.80 -29.58
CA ALA A 57 7.38 21.06 -30.99
C ALA A 57 6.82 22.49 -31.12
N GLY A 58 7.67 23.41 -31.57
CA GLY A 58 7.24 24.68 -32.14
C GLY A 58 8.45 25.51 -32.60
N PRO A 59 8.24 26.51 -33.47
CA PRO A 59 7.34 26.57 -34.63
C PRO A 59 7.90 25.85 -35.88
#